data_AF-H2XYJ1-F1
#
_entry.id   AF-H2XYJ1-F1
#
_cell.length_a   1.000
_cell.length_b   1.000
_cell.length_c   1.000
_cell.angle_alpha   90.00
_cell.angle_beta   90.00
_cell.angle_gamma   90.00
#
_symmetry.space_group_name_H-M   'P 1'
#
loop_
_entity.id
_entity.type
_entity.pdbx_description
1 polymer ?
#
loop_
_entity_poly.entity_id
_entity_poly.type
_entity_poly.pdbx_seq_one_letter_code
_entity_poly.pdbx_strand_id
1 'polypeptide(L)'
;MGVGGIFAIFLLFATFVDAEFTFTNSLRTLEIFLDRRLVLRHTRDLPAVEVGNGIAKYKEKFGDFDISDHISERISLTDYRVNDDLGDNVLEITFADHSNSIQVTLQFSSASTGQNTIRITNVHGTLNRLWLKITADADEHVYGGGEQFSHFNMRGYRYPIWTREQGVGRNKSTIITKLADLIRNAGGDYHTTYWPQATFVSDKLYYAHLEYSAYCVLDF
;
A
#
# COMPACT_ATOMS: atom_id res chain seq x y z
N MET A 1 3.94 23.83 -11.73
CA MET A 1 3.61 22.85 -10.67
C MET A 1 4.58 21.71 -10.83
N GLY A 2 5.45 21.49 -9.84
CA GLY A 2 6.58 20.57 -9.95
C GLY A 2 6.11 19.14 -10.21
N VAL A 3 6.83 18.45 -11.09
CA VAL A 3 6.71 17.00 -11.28
C VAL A 3 7.25 16.36 -10.00
N GLY A 4 6.34 16.15 -9.05
CA GLY A 4 6.66 15.43 -7.82
C GLY A 4 6.89 13.98 -8.18
N GLY A 5 8.16 13.57 -8.24
CA GLY A 5 8.52 12.16 -8.16
C GLY A 5 7.88 11.57 -6.90
N ILE A 6 7.48 10.30 -6.97
CA ILE A 6 6.97 9.60 -5.79
C ILE A 6 8.09 9.54 -4.75
N PHE A 7 8.00 10.38 -3.73
CA PHE A 7 8.65 10.17 -2.45
C PHE A 7 7.56 9.62 -1.51
N ALA A 8 7.54 8.31 -1.33
CA ALA A 8 6.68 7.65 -0.36
C ALA A 8 7.55 6.97 0.69
N ILE A 9 7.30 7.26 1.96
CA ILE A 9 7.91 6.55 3.08
C ILE A 9 6.88 5.51 3.54
N PHE A 10 7.17 4.23 3.41
CA PHE A 10 6.38 3.18 4.05
C PHE A 10 6.95 2.96 5.47
N LEU A 11 6.23 3.40 6.50
CA LEU A 11 6.60 3.15 7.89
C LEU A 11 5.92 1.87 8.39
N LEU A 12 6.53 0.73 8.12
CA LEU A 12 6.06 -0.52 8.71
C LEU A 12 6.49 -0.63 10.17
N PHE A 13 5.75 0.03 11.07
CA PHE A 13 5.99 -0.14 12.50
C PHE A 13 5.42 -1.48 12.99
N ALA A 14 6.29 -2.40 13.39
CA ALA A 14 5.90 -3.42 14.34
C ALA A 14 6.28 -2.93 15.74
N THR A 15 5.37 -2.30 16.49
CA THR A 15 5.59 -2.22 17.93
C THR A 15 5.21 -3.57 18.50
N PHE A 16 6.22 -4.31 18.96
CA PHE A 16 6.28 -5.15 20.17
C PHE A 16 7.58 -5.98 20.01
N VAL A 17 8.64 -5.57 20.72
CA VAL A 17 10.00 -6.20 20.80
C VAL A 17 10.97 -5.83 19.65
N ASP A 18 12.27 -5.90 19.92
CA ASP A 18 13.40 -5.76 18.98
C ASP A 18 13.24 -6.68 17.75
N ALA A 19 12.43 -6.27 16.78
CA ALA A 19 12.22 -6.99 15.54
C ALA A 19 13.19 -6.43 14.49
N GLU A 20 13.95 -7.32 13.87
CA GLU A 20 14.92 -6.98 12.82
C GLU A 20 14.50 -7.55 11.46
N PHE A 21 14.82 -6.81 10.40
CA PHE A 21 14.70 -7.31 9.05
C PHE A 21 15.81 -8.34 8.78
N THR A 22 15.40 -9.52 8.34
CA THR A 22 16.31 -10.52 7.79
C THR A 22 15.83 -10.90 6.40
N PHE A 23 16.70 -11.51 5.59
CA PHE A 23 16.32 -11.92 4.25
C PHE A 23 16.93 -13.26 3.89
N THR A 24 16.28 -13.95 2.97
CA THR A 24 16.87 -15.08 2.25
C THR A 24 16.90 -14.75 0.77
N ASN A 25 18.06 -14.94 0.15
CA ASN A 25 18.26 -14.72 -1.26
C ASN A 25 18.70 -16.04 -1.91
N SER A 26 17.76 -16.71 -2.57
CA SER A 26 18.04 -17.90 -3.38
C SER A 26 18.05 -17.54 -4.87
N LEU A 27 18.49 -18.46 -5.73
CA LEU A 27 18.67 -18.23 -7.18
C LEU A 27 17.48 -17.56 -7.91
N ARG A 28 16.25 -17.66 -7.40
CA ARG A 28 15.04 -17.10 -8.04
C ARG A 28 14.05 -16.49 -7.07
N THR A 29 14.37 -16.42 -5.78
CA THR A 29 13.41 -16.03 -4.76
C THR A 29 14.11 -15.23 -3.70
N LEU A 30 13.60 -14.01 -3.54
CA LEU A 30 13.92 -13.11 -2.46
C LEU A 30 12.76 -13.15 -1.46
N GLU A 31 13.08 -13.39 -0.21
CA GLU A 31 12.14 -13.31 0.90
C GLU A 31 12.72 -12.39 1.96
N ILE A 32 11.88 -11.51 2.49
CA ILE A 32 12.23 -10.57 3.57
C ILE A 32 11.31 -10.87 4.74
N PHE A 33 11.92 -10.97 5.91
CA PHE A 33 11.26 -11.31 7.15
C PHE A 33 11.41 -10.18 8.14
N LEU A 34 10.38 -9.99 8.97
CA LEU A 34 10.45 -9.16 10.17
C LEU A 34 10.11 -10.03 11.38
N ASP A 35 11.09 -10.30 12.25
CA ASP A 35 10.95 -11.26 13.36
C ASP A 35 10.26 -12.57 12.90
N ARG A 36 10.89 -13.24 11.91
CA ARG A 36 10.43 -14.51 11.28
C ARG A 36 9.11 -14.44 10.49
N ARG A 37 8.39 -13.32 10.48
CA ARG A 37 7.20 -13.14 9.66
C ARG A 37 7.61 -12.77 8.25
N LEU A 38 7.18 -13.53 7.26
CA LEU A 38 7.42 -13.21 5.86
C LEU A 38 6.62 -11.96 5.49
N VAL A 39 7.28 -10.84 5.26
CA VAL A 39 6.63 -9.55 4.92
C VAL A 39 6.65 -9.27 3.43
N LEU A 40 7.66 -9.76 2.71
CA LEU A 40 7.77 -9.56 1.27
C LEU A 40 8.35 -10.83 0.64
N ARG A 41 7.66 -11.38 -0.34
CA ARG A 41 8.16 -12.44 -1.21
C ARG A 41 8.20 -11.93 -2.64
N HIS A 42 9.33 -12.09 -3.29
CA HIS A 42 9.54 -11.68 -4.66
C HIS A 42 10.13 -12.82 -5.48
N THR A 43 9.48 -13.12 -6.61
CA THR A 43 10.03 -13.94 -7.70
C THR A 43 9.70 -13.27 -9.03
N ARG A 44 10.28 -13.77 -10.12
CA ARG A 44 9.92 -13.31 -11.47
C ARG A 44 8.44 -13.53 -11.81
N ASP A 45 7.86 -14.63 -11.32
CA ASP A 45 6.46 -15.00 -11.56
C ASP A 45 5.50 -14.34 -10.56
N LEU A 46 6.02 -13.92 -9.40
CA LEU A 46 5.29 -13.17 -8.37
C LEU A 46 6.07 -11.90 -7.98
N PRO A 47 6.10 -10.86 -8.83
CA PRO A 47 6.81 -9.63 -8.52
C PRO A 47 6.13 -8.86 -7.39
N ALA A 48 6.89 -8.55 -6.34
CA ALA A 48 6.40 -7.80 -5.18
C ALA A 48 6.22 -6.30 -5.45
N VAL A 49 6.93 -5.76 -6.44
CA VAL A 49 6.94 -4.33 -6.77
C VAL A 49 6.54 -4.14 -8.22
N GLU A 50 5.57 -3.26 -8.43
CA GLU A 50 5.15 -2.83 -9.76
C GLU A 50 5.06 -1.31 -9.76
N VAL A 51 5.31 -0.71 -10.92
CA VAL A 51 5.27 0.73 -11.12
C VAL A 51 4.51 1.05 -12.39
N GLY A 52 4.11 2.30 -12.55
CA GLY A 52 3.41 2.67 -13.76
C GLY A 52 3.02 4.12 -13.83
N ASN A 53 2.19 4.39 -14.83
CA ASN A 53 1.63 5.70 -15.10
C ASN A 53 0.10 5.60 -15.14
N GLY A 54 -0.56 6.63 -14.63
CA GLY A 54 -2.00 6.76 -14.73
C GLY A 54 -2.46 8.19 -14.57
N ILE A 55 -3.70 8.44 -15.00
CA ILE A 55 -4.39 9.72 -14.85
C ILE A 55 -5.61 9.49 -13.97
N ALA A 56 -5.54 9.99 -12.75
CA ALA A 56 -6.65 9.99 -11.82
C ALA A 56 -7.54 11.22 -12.06
N LYS A 57 -8.86 11.00 -12.07
CA LYS A 57 -9.87 12.06 -12.08
C LYS A 57 -10.54 12.09 -10.71
N TYR A 58 -10.54 13.26 -10.10
CA TYR A 58 -11.18 13.53 -8.82
C TYR A 58 -12.30 14.53 -9.07
N LYS A 59 -13.56 14.05 -9.05
CA LYS A 59 -14.73 14.92 -9.19
C LYS A 59 -15.35 15.12 -7.82
N GLU A 60 -15.23 16.33 -7.30
CA GLU A 60 -15.83 16.72 -6.03
C GLU A 60 -17.25 17.27 -6.24
N LYS A 61 -18.15 16.94 -5.32
CA LYS A 61 -19.47 17.56 -5.23
C LYS A 61 -19.98 17.52 -3.79
N PHE A 62 -19.98 18.67 -3.10
CA PHE A 62 -20.45 18.82 -1.72
C PHE A 62 -19.74 17.90 -0.70
N GLY A 63 -18.45 17.67 -0.89
CA GLY A 63 -17.64 16.79 -0.04
C GLY A 63 -17.67 15.31 -0.44
N ASP A 64 -18.56 14.90 -1.35
CA ASP A 64 -18.47 13.61 -2.03
C ASP A 64 -17.46 13.65 -3.16
N PHE A 65 -16.78 12.52 -3.39
CA PHE A 65 -15.79 12.38 -4.45
C PHE A 65 -16.06 11.15 -5.32
N ASP A 66 -16.22 11.36 -6.62
CA ASP A 66 -16.10 10.30 -7.63
C ASP A 66 -14.64 10.26 -8.09
N ILE A 67 -13.94 9.19 -7.70
CA ILE A 67 -12.52 8.98 -8.02
C ILE A 67 -12.42 7.81 -8.99
N SER A 68 -11.90 8.10 -10.18
CA SER A 68 -11.59 7.09 -11.19
C SER A 68 -10.14 7.20 -11.59
N ASP A 69 -9.45 6.06 -11.76
CA ASP A 69 -8.06 6.04 -12.18
C ASP A 69 -7.89 5.25 -13.48
N HIS A 70 -7.35 5.89 -14.51
CA HIS A 70 -7.01 5.23 -15.77
C HIS A 70 -5.51 4.95 -15.79
N ILE A 71 -5.15 3.68 -15.57
CA ILE A 71 -3.78 3.19 -15.63
C ILE A 71 -3.39 3.04 -17.10
N SER A 72 -2.46 3.86 -17.58
CA SER A 72 -1.94 3.80 -18.95
C SER A 72 -0.83 2.75 -19.09
N GLU A 73 -0.13 2.48 -18.00
CA GLU A 73 1.00 1.56 -17.97
C GLU A 73 1.13 0.94 -16.58
N ARG A 74 1.40 -0.36 -16.52
CA ARG A 74 1.73 -1.09 -15.29
C ARG A 74 2.83 -2.10 -15.61
N ILE A 75 3.98 -1.92 -15.00
CA ILE A 75 5.21 -2.66 -15.26
C ILE A 75 5.58 -3.40 -13.99
N SER A 76 5.72 -4.72 -14.10
CA SER A 76 6.26 -5.54 -13.02
C SER A 76 7.78 -5.50 -13.04
N LEU A 77 8.38 -5.13 -11.91
CA LEU A 77 9.82 -5.16 -11.73
C LEU A 77 10.19 -6.60 -11.35
N THR A 78 10.75 -7.36 -12.28
CA THR A 78 10.96 -8.82 -12.15
C THR A 78 12.38 -9.19 -11.74
N ASP A 79 13.33 -8.28 -11.93
CA ASP A 79 14.71 -8.46 -11.55
C ASP A 79 15.00 -7.63 -10.27
N TYR A 80 15.99 -8.04 -9.48
CA TYR A 80 16.39 -7.32 -8.28
C TYR A 80 17.88 -7.43 -8.00
N ARG A 81 18.41 -6.51 -7.20
CA ARG A 81 19.77 -6.53 -6.65
C ARG A 81 19.72 -6.22 -5.18
N VAL A 82 20.42 -7.02 -4.38
CA VAL A 82 20.54 -6.85 -2.93
C VAL A 82 21.85 -6.14 -2.62
N ASN A 83 21.79 -5.20 -1.68
CA ASN A 83 22.93 -4.49 -1.10
C ASN A 83 22.78 -4.52 0.43
N ASP A 84 23.55 -5.39 1.07
CA ASP A 84 23.59 -5.64 2.52
C ASP A 84 24.87 -5.11 3.19
N ASP A 85 25.73 -4.41 2.44
CA ASP A 85 26.99 -3.83 2.92
C ASP A 85 26.82 -2.41 3.53
N LEU A 86 25.61 -2.05 3.97
CA LEU A 86 25.25 -0.70 4.43
C LEU A 86 25.36 -0.48 5.95
N GLY A 87 25.86 -1.47 6.68
CA GLY A 87 25.97 -1.49 8.13
C GLY A 87 24.90 -2.34 8.79
N ASP A 88 25.04 -2.53 10.10
CA ASP A 88 24.11 -3.35 10.88
C ASP A 88 22.68 -2.80 10.76
N ASN A 89 21.71 -3.69 10.53
CA ASN A 89 20.28 -3.39 10.48
C ASN A 89 19.77 -2.57 9.28
N VAL A 90 20.57 -2.42 8.23
CA VAL A 90 20.13 -1.79 6.97
C VAL A 90 20.30 -2.75 5.80
N LEU A 91 19.22 -2.97 5.06
CA LEU A 91 19.18 -3.78 3.85
C LEU A 91 18.58 -2.96 2.71
N GLU A 92 19.25 -2.88 1.57
CA GLU A 92 18.74 -2.19 0.39
C GLU A 92 18.50 -3.17 -0.75
N ILE A 93 17.35 -3.04 -1.41
CA ILE A 93 16.98 -3.88 -2.54
C ILE A 93 16.52 -3.00 -3.67
N THR A 94 17.24 -3.05 -4.78
CA THR A 94 16.86 -2.35 -6.01
C THR A 94 16.12 -3.33 -6.92
N PHE A 95 14.82 -3.10 -7.09
CA PHE A 95 13.96 -3.81 -8.04
C PHE A 95 14.03 -3.12 -9.40
N ALA A 96 14.03 -3.90 -10.47
CA ALA A 96 14.16 -3.40 -11.83
C ALA A 96 13.26 -4.17 -12.81
N ASP A 97 12.91 -3.50 -13.91
CA ASP A 97 12.40 -4.18 -15.09
C ASP A 97 13.51 -5.00 -15.76
N HIS A 98 13.15 -5.86 -16.72
CA HIS A 98 14.12 -6.75 -17.36
C HIS A 98 15.21 -6.01 -18.15
N SER A 99 14.89 -4.83 -18.70
CA SER A 99 15.88 -4.00 -19.41
C SER A 99 16.77 -3.18 -18.47
N ASN A 100 16.47 -3.20 -17.17
CA ASN A 100 17.13 -2.41 -16.13
C ASN A 100 17.04 -0.88 -16.33
N SER A 101 16.08 -0.43 -17.14
CA SER A 101 15.83 0.99 -17.44
C SER A 101 14.88 1.65 -16.46
N ILE A 102 14.06 0.86 -15.77
CA ILE A 102 13.16 1.31 -14.71
C ILE A 102 13.55 0.60 -13.43
N GLN A 103 13.72 1.39 -12.37
CA GLN A 103 14.14 0.90 -11.06
C GLN A 103 13.31 1.55 -9.96
N VAL A 104 13.21 0.83 -8.86
CA VAL A 104 12.75 1.31 -7.55
C VAL A 104 13.63 0.65 -6.50
N THR A 105 14.08 1.44 -5.53
CA THR A 105 14.88 0.94 -4.43
C THR A 105 14.03 0.94 -3.15
N LEU A 106 14.02 -0.20 -2.44
CA LEU A 106 13.44 -0.34 -1.12
C LEU A 106 14.59 -0.47 -0.11
N GLN A 107 14.64 0.43 0.86
CA GLN A 107 15.56 0.36 1.99
C GLN A 107 14.79 -0.09 3.23
N PHE A 108 15.17 -1.24 3.76
CA PHE A 108 14.69 -1.83 4.99
C PHE A 108 15.64 -1.40 6.11
N SER A 109 15.09 -0.86 7.20
CA SER A 109 15.90 -0.45 8.35
C SER A 109 15.23 -0.83 9.65
N SER A 110 16.01 -1.41 10.56
CA SER A 110 15.58 -1.79 11.91
C SER A 110 16.30 -0.94 12.95
N ALA A 111 15.54 -0.26 13.82
CA ALA A 111 16.09 0.51 14.92
C ALA A 111 15.97 -0.25 16.23
N SER A 112 16.94 -0.06 17.14
CA SER A 112 16.92 -0.58 18.52
C SER A 112 15.78 -0.01 19.38
N THR A 113 15.05 0.97 18.86
CA THR A 113 13.81 1.50 19.46
C THR A 113 12.56 0.68 19.05
N GLY A 114 12.74 -0.39 18.26
CA GLY A 114 11.66 -1.20 17.68
C GLY A 114 11.02 -0.58 16.42
N GLN A 115 11.49 0.59 15.98
CA GLN A 115 10.99 1.20 14.75
C GLN A 115 11.61 0.53 13.52
N ASN A 116 10.79 -0.20 12.79
CA ASN A 116 11.14 -0.79 11.50
C ASN A 116 10.57 0.07 10.37
N THR A 117 11.33 0.24 9.29
CA THR A 117 10.91 1.10 8.16
C THR A 117 11.25 0.47 6.81
N ILE A 118 10.40 0.73 5.81
CA ILE A 118 10.62 0.38 4.41
C ILE A 118 10.55 1.67 3.61
N ARG A 119 11.70 2.29 3.36
CA ARG A 119 11.76 3.54 2.60
C ARG A 119 11.83 3.23 1.11
N ILE A 120 10.91 3.82 0.33
CA ILE A 120 10.93 3.74 -1.12
C ILE A 120 11.73 4.91 -1.67
N THR A 121 12.75 4.63 -2.46
CA THR A 121 13.63 5.61 -3.09
C THR A 121 13.85 5.26 -4.56
N ASN A 122 14.49 6.18 -5.30
CA ASN A 122 14.92 5.94 -6.68
C ASN A 122 13.81 5.45 -7.63
N VAL A 123 12.58 5.98 -7.48
CA VAL A 123 11.50 5.70 -8.42
C VAL A 123 11.82 6.41 -9.74
N HIS A 124 12.09 5.63 -10.79
CA HIS A 124 12.61 6.17 -12.05
C HIS A 124 11.63 7.11 -12.77
N GLY A 125 12.13 8.24 -13.26
CA GLY A 125 11.46 9.09 -14.25
C GLY A 125 10.16 9.74 -13.78
N THR A 126 9.12 9.68 -14.63
CA THR A 126 7.82 10.33 -14.41
C THR A 126 6.75 9.38 -13.86
N LEU A 127 7.15 8.19 -13.40
CA LEU A 127 6.23 7.18 -12.88
C LEU A 127 5.45 7.74 -11.68
N ASN A 128 4.12 7.61 -11.75
CA ASN A 128 3.21 8.20 -10.77
C ASN A 128 2.27 7.18 -10.12
N ARG A 129 2.53 5.88 -10.32
CA ARG A 129 1.88 4.78 -9.60
C ARG A 129 2.92 3.79 -9.11
N LEU A 130 2.67 3.25 -7.91
CA LEU A 130 3.45 2.20 -7.29
C LEU A 130 2.50 1.21 -6.61
N TRP A 131 2.74 -0.08 -6.82
CA TRP A 131 2.09 -1.17 -6.12
C TRP A 131 3.15 -1.96 -5.37
N LEU A 132 3.00 -2.04 -4.05
CA LEU A 132 3.82 -2.85 -3.16
C LEU A 132 2.96 -3.97 -2.60
N LYS A 133 3.36 -5.22 -2.84
CA LYS A 133 2.69 -6.40 -2.31
C LYS A 133 3.36 -6.84 -1.03
N ILE A 134 2.62 -6.82 0.06
CA ILE A 134 3.02 -7.40 1.35
C ILE A 134 2.45 -8.83 1.38
N THR A 135 3.26 -9.79 1.82
CA THR A 135 2.81 -11.19 1.93
C THR A 135 1.74 -11.30 3.01
N ALA A 136 0.71 -12.11 2.75
CA ALA A 136 -0.35 -12.42 3.70
C ALA A 136 -0.77 -13.88 3.59
N ASP A 137 -1.20 -14.48 4.69
CA ASP A 137 -1.79 -15.81 4.69
C ASP A 137 -3.25 -15.76 4.21
N ALA A 138 -3.77 -16.83 3.61
CA ALA A 138 -5.12 -16.85 3.06
C ALA A 138 -6.21 -16.52 4.10
N ASP A 139 -6.01 -16.98 5.34
CA ASP A 139 -6.89 -16.85 6.50
C ASP A 139 -6.57 -15.66 7.41
N GLU A 140 -5.63 -14.80 7.02
CA GLU A 140 -5.23 -13.62 7.78
C GLU A 140 -6.37 -12.59 7.91
N HIS A 141 -6.57 -12.10 9.13
CA HIS A 141 -7.51 -11.01 9.39
C HIS A 141 -6.75 -9.69 9.48
N VAL A 142 -7.31 -8.65 8.85
CA VAL A 142 -6.74 -7.30 8.82
C VAL A 142 -7.78 -6.29 9.28
N TYR A 143 -7.37 -5.34 10.12
CA TYR A 143 -8.24 -4.36 10.76
C TYR A 143 -7.65 -2.95 10.63
N GLY A 144 -8.47 -1.92 10.83
CA GLY A 144 -8.03 -0.53 10.82
C GLY A 144 -8.56 0.23 9.60
N GLY A 145 -7.67 0.79 8.79
CA GLY A 145 -8.06 1.66 7.67
C GLY A 145 -8.62 3.01 8.11
N GLY A 146 -8.41 3.39 9.37
CA GLY A 146 -9.10 4.51 10.03
C GLY A 146 -10.44 4.09 10.65
N GLU A 147 -11.47 4.91 10.51
CA GLU A 147 -12.82 4.64 11.02
C GLU A 147 -13.67 3.96 9.93
N GLN A 148 -13.83 2.63 10.04
CA GLN A 148 -14.59 1.81 9.08
C GLN A 148 -15.92 1.34 9.65
N PHE A 149 -16.99 1.43 8.84
CA PHE A 149 -18.37 1.25 9.31
C PHE A 149 -19.07 0.00 8.78
N SER A 150 -18.51 -0.67 7.77
CA SER A 150 -19.18 -1.79 7.09
C SER A 150 -18.54 -3.14 7.38
N HIS A 151 -17.20 -3.20 7.36
CA HIS A 151 -16.45 -4.39 7.71
C HIS A 151 -15.36 -4.02 8.70
N PHE A 152 -15.32 -4.71 9.84
CA PHE A 152 -14.25 -4.55 10.82
C PHE A 152 -13.01 -5.34 10.38
N ASN A 153 -13.19 -6.61 10.00
CA ASN A 153 -12.18 -7.34 9.23
C ASN A 153 -12.26 -6.90 7.77
N MET A 154 -11.18 -6.32 7.26
CA MET A 154 -11.05 -5.72 5.94
C MET A 154 -10.63 -6.73 4.86
N ARG A 155 -10.32 -7.98 5.25
CA ARG A 155 -9.86 -9.03 4.33
C ARG A 155 -10.90 -9.31 3.23
N GLY A 156 -10.45 -9.37 1.98
CA GLY A 156 -11.29 -9.60 0.80
C GLY A 156 -11.91 -8.33 0.22
N TYR A 157 -11.52 -7.15 0.71
CA TYR A 157 -12.07 -5.86 0.30
C TYR A 157 -10.96 -4.83 0.04
N ARG A 158 -11.33 -3.82 -0.75
CA ARG A 158 -10.43 -2.76 -1.19
C ARG A 158 -10.87 -1.42 -0.62
N TYR A 159 -9.95 -0.71 0.02
CA TYR A 159 -10.21 0.53 0.75
C TYR A 159 -9.41 1.69 0.20
N PRO A 160 -10.02 2.54 -0.65
CA PRO A 160 -9.45 3.83 -1.01
C PRO A 160 -9.27 4.70 0.24
N ILE A 161 -8.06 5.18 0.47
CA ILE A 161 -7.75 6.10 1.56
C ILE A 161 -7.91 7.52 1.03
N TRP A 162 -9.11 8.07 1.24
CA TRP A 162 -9.48 9.42 0.81
C TRP A 162 -10.64 9.96 1.62
N THR A 163 -10.40 10.99 2.42
CA THR A 163 -11.43 11.62 3.26
C THR A 163 -12.51 12.25 2.38
N ARG A 164 -13.77 12.00 2.73
CA ARG A 164 -14.96 12.44 2.00
C ARG A 164 -16.20 12.28 2.88
N GLU A 165 -17.33 12.76 2.37
CA GLU A 165 -18.63 12.41 2.95
C GLU A 165 -18.79 10.88 3.08
N GLN A 166 -19.22 10.43 4.25
CA GLN A 166 -19.35 9.01 4.55
C GLN A 166 -20.48 8.35 3.75
N GLY A 167 -21.50 9.12 3.40
CA GLY A 167 -22.65 8.70 2.59
C GLY A 167 -23.85 8.22 3.39
N VAL A 168 -25.02 8.30 2.76
CA VAL A 168 -26.34 8.00 3.34
C VAL A 168 -26.79 6.60 2.91
N GLY A 169 -26.86 5.68 3.87
CA GLY A 169 -27.24 4.28 3.66
C GLY A 169 -26.06 3.36 3.30
N ARG A 170 -25.12 3.80 2.45
CA ARG A 170 -23.82 3.13 2.18
C ARG A 170 -23.90 1.68 1.68
N ASN A 171 -25.04 1.29 1.13
CA ASN A 171 -25.23 -0.03 0.54
C ASN A 171 -26.09 0.12 -0.72
N LYS A 172 -25.45 -0.06 -1.89
CA LYS A 172 -26.04 0.14 -3.21
C LYS A 172 -27.29 -0.71 -3.48
N SER A 173 -27.54 -1.75 -2.70
CA SER A 173 -28.77 -2.56 -2.81
C SER A 173 -29.99 -1.89 -2.16
N THR A 174 -29.80 -0.98 -1.20
CA THR A 174 -30.88 -0.39 -0.39
C THR A 174 -31.56 0.79 -1.08
N ILE A 175 -32.85 0.99 -0.78
CA ILE A 175 -33.62 2.10 -1.34
C ILE A 175 -33.08 3.47 -0.88
N ILE A 176 -32.62 3.57 0.36
CA ILE A 176 -32.09 4.81 0.93
C ILE A 176 -30.84 5.26 0.18
N THR A 177 -29.88 4.35 -0.07
CA THR A 177 -28.68 4.66 -0.83
C THR A 177 -29.00 5.07 -2.27
N LYS A 178 -29.92 4.34 -2.94
CA LYS A 178 -30.35 4.67 -4.31
C LYS A 178 -30.99 6.05 -4.41
N LEU A 179 -31.84 6.44 -3.44
CA LEU A 179 -32.45 7.76 -3.41
C LEU A 179 -31.42 8.86 -3.12
N ALA A 180 -30.49 8.65 -2.18
CA ALA A 180 -29.42 9.59 -1.89
C ALA A 180 -28.49 9.81 -3.10
N ASP A 181 -28.15 8.73 -3.81
CA ASP A 181 -27.38 8.78 -5.05
C ASP A 181 -28.12 9.55 -6.15
N LEU A 182 -29.42 9.29 -6.35
CA LEU A 182 -30.24 9.97 -7.36
C LEU A 182 -30.32 11.49 -7.12
N ILE A 183 -30.46 11.93 -5.88
CA ILE A 183 -30.65 13.35 -5.55
C ILE A 183 -29.32 14.10 -5.57
N ARG A 184 -28.24 13.54 -4.98
CA ARG A 184 -26.97 14.27 -4.80
C ARG A 184 -25.69 13.46 -5.03
N ASN A 185 -25.76 12.20 -5.43
CA ASN A 185 -24.61 11.27 -5.44
C ASN A 185 -24.03 11.03 -4.02
N ALA A 186 -24.90 11.06 -3.01
CA ALA A 186 -24.52 11.06 -1.59
C ALA A 186 -24.78 9.73 -0.89
N GLY A 187 -24.98 8.64 -1.62
CA GLY A 187 -25.28 7.33 -1.03
C GLY A 187 -24.06 6.68 -0.38
N GLY A 188 -22.85 7.04 -0.81
CA GLY A 188 -21.59 6.40 -0.37
C GLY A 188 -21.51 4.92 -0.74
N ASP A 189 -20.54 4.23 -0.16
CA ASP A 189 -20.34 2.79 -0.35
C ASP A 189 -19.72 2.18 0.92
N TYR A 190 -19.43 0.88 0.90
CA TYR A 190 -18.93 0.17 2.08
C TYR A 190 -17.65 0.80 2.67
N HIS A 191 -16.81 1.41 1.83
CA HIS A 191 -15.49 1.96 2.17
C HIS A 191 -15.48 3.48 2.45
N THR A 192 -16.58 4.21 2.23
CA THR A 192 -16.59 5.67 2.37
C THR A 192 -16.62 6.08 3.83
N THR A 193 -15.74 7.00 4.24
CA THR A 193 -15.57 7.45 5.63
C THR A 193 -14.97 8.86 5.68
N TYR A 194 -15.31 9.59 6.75
CA TYR A 194 -14.71 10.88 7.08
C TYR A 194 -13.26 10.75 7.54
N TRP A 195 -12.90 9.60 8.13
CA TRP A 195 -11.59 9.38 8.73
C TRP A 195 -10.91 8.11 8.20
N PRO A 196 -10.48 8.10 6.92
CA PRO A 196 -9.63 7.03 6.42
C PRO A 196 -8.19 7.27 6.88
N GLN A 197 -7.47 6.19 7.15
CA GLN A 197 -6.05 6.25 7.47
C GLN A 197 -5.34 5.05 6.84
N ALA A 198 -4.19 5.27 6.23
CA ALA A 198 -3.38 4.21 5.63
C ALA A 198 -2.59 3.43 6.71
N THR A 199 -3.30 2.94 7.73
CA THR A 199 -2.78 2.10 8.80
C THR A 199 -3.66 0.87 8.93
N PHE A 200 -3.06 -0.30 8.99
CA PHE A 200 -3.78 -1.54 9.30
C PHE A 200 -3.03 -2.37 10.33
N VAL A 201 -3.76 -3.23 11.02
CA VAL A 201 -3.26 -4.21 12.00
C VAL A 201 -3.62 -5.59 11.48
N SER A 202 -2.67 -6.51 11.53
CA SER A 202 -2.87 -7.92 11.20
C SER A 202 -2.98 -8.77 12.46
N ASP A 203 -3.79 -9.83 12.42
CA ASP A 203 -3.84 -10.85 13.47
C ASP A 203 -2.53 -11.67 13.59
N LYS A 204 -1.57 -11.48 12.68
CA LYS A 204 -0.18 -11.96 12.77
C LYS A 204 0.70 -11.10 13.71
N LEU A 205 0.09 -10.22 14.50
CA LEU A 205 0.73 -9.40 15.54
C LEU A 205 1.72 -8.37 14.99
N TYR A 206 1.34 -7.70 13.90
CA TYR A 206 2.04 -6.51 13.44
C TYR A 206 1.04 -5.45 12.96
N TYR A 207 1.47 -4.21 12.88
CA TYR A 207 0.75 -3.18 12.15
C TYR A 207 1.64 -2.60 11.05
N ALA A 208 1.03 -1.92 10.10
CA ALA A 208 1.75 -1.23 9.04
C ALA A 208 1.12 0.13 8.85
N HIS A 209 1.96 1.15 8.67
CA HIS A 209 1.53 2.51 8.41
C HIS A 209 2.22 3.04 7.15
N LEU A 210 1.44 3.57 6.22
CA LEU A 210 1.98 4.30 5.09
C LEU A 210 2.05 5.78 5.45
N GLU A 211 3.27 6.31 5.60
CA GLU A 211 3.51 7.74 5.79
C GLU A 211 3.50 8.42 4.41
N TYR A 212 2.29 8.57 3.87
CA TYR A 212 2.06 9.23 2.60
C TYR A 212 0.65 9.82 2.57
N SER A 213 0.54 11.09 2.16
CA SER A 213 -0.73 11.83 2.17
C SER A 213 -1.47 11.83 0.84
N ALA A 214 -0.84 11.35 -0.25
CA ALA A 214 -1.53 11.24 -1.52
C ALA A 214 -2.52 10.07 -1.50
N TYR A 215 -3.40 10.05 -2.50
CA TYR A 215 -4.34 8.95 -2.69
C TYR A 215 -3.60 7.61 -2.72
N CYS A 216 -4.02 6.70 -1.84
CA CYS A 216 -3.56 5.32 -1.83
C CYS A 216 -4.75 4.39 -1.62
N VAL A 217 -4.50 3.10 -1.83
CA VAL A 217 -5.52 2.06 -1.65
C VAL A 217 -4.90 0.92 -0.88
N LEU A 218 -5.58 0.49 0.17
CA LEU A 218 -5.29 -0.77 0.85
C LEU A 218 -6.16 -1.85 0.19
N ASP A 219 -5.54 -2.86 -0.40
CA ASP A 219 -6.21 -3.93 -1.16
C ASP A 219 -5.87 -5.27 -0.49
N PHE A 220 -6.84 -5.86 0.22
CA PHE A 220 -6.60 -6.93 1.20
C PHE A 220 -7.20 -8.28 0.84
#